data_AF-A0AAU9UWZ2-F1
#
_entry.id   AF-A0AAU9UWZ2-F1
#
_cell.length_a   1.000
_cell.length_b   1.000
_cell.length_c   1.000
_cell.angle_alpha   90.00
_cell.angle_beta   90.00
_cell.angle_gamma   90.00
#
_symmetry.space_group_name_H-M   'P 1'
#
loop_
_entity.id
_entity.type
_entity.pdbx_description
1 polymer ?
#
loop_
_entity_poly.entity_id
_entity_poly.type
_entity_poly.pdbx_seq_one_letter_code
_entity_poly.pdbx_strand_id
1 'polypeptide(L)'
;MIELVKVNENRVNGTMRELGEDSFVCRVQYLNDLDPFMEYNVREPPRPLYHTFNTTIPLSYQIAAVHRLLQAPHRLDDATLQVFKDGDYGPYLDLDSTLGEQDEELEGLQER
;
A
#
# COMPACT_ATOMS: atom_id res chain seq x y z
N MET A 1 5.57 0.89 9.62
CA MET A 1 5.28 1.49 8.29
C MET A 1 4.44 0.55 7.42
N ILE A 2 3.55 1.04 6.55
CA ILE A 2 2.82 0.22 5.56
C ILE A 2 3.37 0.50 4.15
N GLU A 3 3.59 -0.55 3.37
CA GLU A 3 4.16 -0.48 2.01
C GLU A 3 3.12 -0.84 0.95
N LEU A 4 3.05 -0.05 -0.13
CA LEU A 4 2.33 -0.35 -1.35
C LEU A 4 3.26 -1.09 -2.32
N VAL A 5 2.93 -2.33 -2.62
CA VAL A 5 3.75 -3.27 -3.38
C VAL A 5 3.16 -3.47 -4.77
N LYS A 6 4.04 -3.51 -5.77
CA LYS A 6 3.72 -3.77 -7.18
C LYS A 6 2.89 -5.05 -7.37
N VAL A 7 1.88 -4.96 -8.23
CA VAL A 7 1.10 -6.11 -8.68
C VAL A 7 1.79 -6.73 -9.90
N ASN A 8 2.25 -7.98 -9.79
CA ASN A 8 2.70 -8.74 -10.95
C ASN A 8 1.49 -9.49 -11.53
N GLU A 9 1.09 -9.16 -12.75
CA GLU A 9 -0.14 -9.65 -13.41
C GLU A 9 -0.23 -11.18 -13.59
N ASN A 10 0.87 -11.92 -13.40
CA ASN A 10 0.92 -13.36 -13.65
C ASN A 10 0.03 -14.24 -12.72
N ARG A 11 -0.72 -13.69 -11.76
CA ARG A 11 -1.56 -14.47 -10.82
C ARG A 11 -2.91 -13.86 -10.44
N VAL A 12 -3.60 -13.13 -11.31
CA VAL A 12 -5.00 -12.71 -11.03
C VAL A 12 -6.00 -13.56 -11.82
N ASN A 13 -6.09 -14.85 -11.47
CA ASN A 13 -7.28 -15.65 -11.79
C ASN A 13 -8.34 -15.41 -10.72
N GLY A 14 -9.15 -14.36 -10.89
CA GLY A 14 -10.30 -14.09 -10.04
C GLY A 14 -10.68 -12.62 -10.01
N THR A 15 -11.64 -12.23 -10.85
CA THR A 15 -12.48 -11.04 -10.68
C THR A 15 -11.79 -9.67 -10.52
N MET A 16 -10.91 -9.28 -11.45
CA MET A 16 -10.77 -7.85 -11.80
C MET A 16 -11.93 -7.46 -12.74
N ARG A 17 -13.18 -7.66 -12.29
CA ARG A 17 -14.37 -7.26 -13.07
C ARG A 17 -14.86 -5.93 -12.52
N GLU A 18 -14.70 -4.89 -13.34
CA GLU A 18 -15.41 -3.60 -13.26
C GLU A 18 -15.18 -2.82 -11.95
N LEU A 19 -13.92 -2.55 -11.63
CA LEU A 19 -13.62 -1.46 -10.71
C LEU A 19 -13.84 -0.13 -11.47
N GLY A 20 -14.52 0.83 -10.85
CA GLY A 20 -14.76 2.15 -11.46
C GLY A 20 -13.45 2.88 -11.74
N GLU A 21 -13.51 3.92 -12.59
CA GLU A 21 -12.33 4.73 -12.97
C GLU A 21 -11.57 5.29 -11.74
N ASP A 22 -12.24 5.45 -10.60
CA ASP A 22 -11.70 5.98 -9.35
C ASP A 22 -11.09 4.91 -8.42
N SER A 23 -10.70 3.74 -8.94
CA SER A 23 -10.19 2.63 -8.13
C SER A 23 -8.74 2.29 -8.46
N PHE A 24 -7.90 2.17 -7.43
CA PHE A 24 -6.51 1.72 -7.54
C PHE A 24 -6.30 0.44 -6.73
N VAL A 25 -5.83 -0.62 -7.36
CA VAL A 25 -5.63 -1.93 -6.72
C VAL A 25 -4.15 -2.24 -6.59
N CYS A 26 -3.64 -2.24 -5.37
CA CYS A 26 -2.27 -2.66 -5.15
C CYS A 26 -2.20 -3.80 -4.13
N ARG A 27 -1.00 -4.30 -3.95
CA ARG A 27 -0.70 -5.18 -2.84
C ARG A 27 -0.16 -4.36 -1.68
N VAL A 28 -0.41 -4.79 -0.46
CA VAL A 28 0.01 -4.10 0.75
C VAL A 28 0.69 -5.08 1.72
N GLN A 29 1.69 -4.56 2.43
CA GLN A 29 2.37 -5.20 3.57
C GLN A 29 2.68 -4.13 4.61
N TYR A 30 3.11 -4.53 5.81
CA TYR A 30 3.75 -3.63 6.75
C TYR A 30 5.18 -4.06 7.04
N LEU A 31 6.03 -3.07 7.29
CA LEU A 31 7.37 -3.25 7.83
C LEU A 31 7.30 -3.13 9.35
N ASN A 32 7.74 -4.16 10.08
CA ASN A 32 7.83 -4.09 11.53
C ASN A 32 9.11 -3.38 11.98
N ASP A 33 9.03 -2.06 12.04
CA ASP A 33 10.08 -1.13 12.46
C ASP A 33 9.91 -0.62 13.90
N LEU A 34 9.10 -1.29 14.71
CA LEU A 34 8.80 -0.87 16.10
C LEU A 34 10.01 -0.99 17.04
N ASP A 35 10.96 -1.88 16.72
CA ASP A 35 12.22 -2.02 17.45
C ASP A 35 13.39 -1.58 16.55
N PRO A 36 14.02 -0.42 16.81
CA PRO A 36 15.12 0.08 16.00
C PRO A 36 16.40 -0.75 16.12
N PHE A 37 16.48 -1.70 17.07
CA PHE A 37 17.63 -2.58 17.27
C PHE A 37 17.45 -3.96 16.63
N MET A 38 16.27 -4.26 16.08
CA MET A 38 16.05 -5.49 15.33
C MET A 38 16.74 -5.41 13.96
N GLU A 39 17.71 -6.29 13.72
CA GLU A 39 18.49 -6.33 12.47
C GLU A 39 17.67 -6.74 11.24
N TYR A 40 16.45 -7.27 11.43
CA TYR A 40 15.61 -7.76 10.35
C TYR A 40 14.28 -7.01 10.30
N ASN A 41 14.21 -6.05 9.40
CA ASN A 41 12.95 -5.45 8.99
C ASN A 41 12.22 -6.43 8.04
N VAL A 42 11.44 -7.33 8.63
CA VAL A 42 10.64 -8.31 7.90
C VAL A 42 9.32 -7.67 7.48
N ARG A 43 8.96 -7.88 6.21
CA ARG A 43 7.65 -7.47 5.68
C ARG A 43 6.61 -8.52 5.97
N GLU A 44 5.50 -8.09 6.55
CA GLU A 44 4.42 -8.96 6.98
C GLU A 44 3.09 -8.54 6.34
N PRO A 45 2.23 -9.50 5.96
CA PRO A 45 2.48 -10.94 5.90
C PRO A 45 3.43 -11.29 4.73
N PRO A 46 4.14 -12.43 4.72
CA PRO A 46 5.16 -12.73 3.68
C PRO A 46 4.61 -12.75 2.25
N ARG A 47 3.29 -12.97 2.12
CA ARG A 47 2.56 -12.75 0.88
C ARG A 47 1.73 -11.47 1.02
N PRO A 48 2.12 -10.37 0.36
CA PRO A 48 1.33 -9.14 0.32
C PRO A 48 -0.14 -9.39 -0.03
N LEU A 49 -1.05 -8.70 0.66
CA LEU A 49 -2.51 -8.79 0.50
C LEU A 49 -2.99 -7.75 -0.52
N TYR A 50 -4.08 -8.00 -1.23
CA TYR A 50 -4.67 -7.00 -2.12
C TYR A 50 -5.51 -6.00 -1.33
N HIS A 51 -5.41 -4.72 -1.72
CA HIS A 51 -6.28 -3.65 -1.25
C HIS A 51 -6.72 -2.78 -2.42
N THR A 52 -7.94 -2.24 -2.33
CA THR A 52 -8.49 -1.30 -3.31
C THR A 52 -8.64 0.05 -2.64
N PHE A 53 -7.87 1.03 -3.09
CA PHE A 53 -8.01 2.42 -2.72
C PHE A 53 -8.98 3.13 -3.67
N ASN A 54 -9.70 4.12 -3.14
CA ASN A 54 -10.40 5.11 -3.96
C ASN A 54 -9.43 6.26 -4.27
N THR A 55 -9.26 6.60 -5.54
CA THR A 55 -8.27 7.60 -5.99
C THR A 55 -8.70 9.04 -5.76
N THR A 56 -9.96 9.28 -5.39
CA THR A 56 -10.56 10.62 -5.19
C THR A 56 -10.81 10.96 -3.72
N ILE A 57 -10.45 10.06 -2.80
CA ILE A 57 -10.60 10.24 -1.36
C ILE A 57 -9.21 10.34 -0.71
N PRO A 58 -8.98 11.27 0.25
CA PRO A 58 -7.69 11.37 0.92
C PRO A 58 -7.30 10.08 1.64
N LEU A 59 -6.00 9.79 1.64
CA LEU A 59 -5.46 8.54 2.19
C LEU A 59 -5.67 8.41 3.71
N SER A 60 -5.74 9.52 4.44
CA SER A 60 -6.04 9.56 5.88
C SER A 60 -7.39 8.94 6.23
N TYR A 61 -8.38 8.99 5.31
CA TYR A 61 -9.68 8.31 5.48
C TYR A 61 -9.63 6.81 5.16
N GLN A 62 -8.57 6.35 4.50
CA GLN A 62 -8.46 4.98 3.97
C GLN A 62 -7.47 4.11 4.74
N ILE A 63 -6.41 4.70 5.30
CA ILE A 63 -5.30 3.98 5.96
C ILE A 63 -5.76 3.07 7.10
N ALA A 64 -6.82 3.44 7.83
CA ALA A 64 -7.39 2.61 8.89
C ALA A 64 -7.90 1.25 8.37
N ALA A 65 -8.40 1.18 7.14
CA ALA A 65 -8.84 -0.07 6.52
C ALA A 65 -7.64 -0.97 6.19
N VAL A 66 -6.56 -0.40 5.66
CA VAL A 66 -5.31 -1.10 5.33
C VAL A 66 -4.64 -1.63 6.59
N HIS A 67 -4.54 -0.78 7.62
CA HIS A 67 -4.00 -1.14 8.93
C HIS A 67 -4.73 -2.33 9.56
N ARG A 68 -6.08 -2.29 9.55
CA ARG A 68 -6.90 -3.42 10.05
C ARG A 68 -6.76 -4.69 9.21
N LEU A 69 -6.67 -4.56 7.89
CA LEU A 69 -6.48 -5.69 6.97
C LEU A 69 -5.16 -6.42 7.28
N LEU A 70 -4.09 -5.65 7.51
CA LEU A 70 -2.76 -6.17 7.79
C LEU A 70 -2.57 -6.59 9.25
N GLN A 71 -3.48 -6.19 10.15
CA GLN A 71 -3.32 -6.35 11.59
C GLN A 71 -1.98 -5.79 12.08
N ALA A 72 -1.57 -4.64 11.52
CA ALA A 72 -0.28 -4.06 11.81
C ALA A 72 -0.18 -3.67 13.30
N PRO A 73 0.94 -3.97 13.98
CA PRO A 73 1.09 -3.71 15.42
C PRO A 73 1.29 -2.23 15.75
N HIS A 74 1.59 -1.40 14.75
CA HIS A 74 1.76 0.05 14.88
C HIS A 74 0.50 0.71 15.42
N ARG A 75 0.66 1.79 16.17
CA ARG A 75 -0.45 2.70 16.43
C ARG A 75 -0.88 3.30 15.10
N LEU A 76 -2.18 3.43 14.89
CA LEU A 76 -2.72 3.98 13.65
C LEU A 76 -2.19 5.40 13.36
N ASP A 77 -2.07 6.23 14.40
CA ASP A 77 -1.57 7.61 14.29
C ASP A 77 -0.10 7.69 13.87
N ASP A 78 0.66 6.61 14.06
CA ASP A 78 2.07 6.50 13.70
C ASP A 78 2.25 5.74 12.36
N ALA A 79 1.15 5.31 11.73
CA ALA A 79 1.18 4.58 10.46
C ALA A 79 1.28 5.54 9.27
N THR A 80 2.09 5.16 8.28
CA THR A 80 2.24 5.86 7.00
C THR A 80 2.29 4.88 5.84
N LEU A 81 2.13 5.38 4.62
CA LEU A 81 2.17 4.62 3.38
C LEU A 81 3.44 4.96 2.59
N GLN A 82 4.19 3.95 2.17
CA GLN A 82 5.37 4.11 1.31
C GLN A 82 5.25 3.25 0.06
N VAL A 83 5.69 3.77 -1.08
CA VAL A 83 5.80 2.98 -2.31
C VAL A 83 6.99 2.02 -2.20
N PHE A 84 6.78 0.75 -2.50
CA PHE A 84 7.85 -0.25 -2.60
C PHE A 84 7.76 -0.99 -3.93
N LYS A 85 8.76 -0.77 -4.79
CA LYS A 85 8.75 -1.22 -6.19
C LYS A 85 10.10 -1.80 -6.57
N ASP A 86 10.06 -2.96 -7.22
CA ASP A 86 11.23 -3.63 -7.81
C ASP A 86 12.43 -3.78 -6.84
N GLY A 87 12.15 -3.92 -5.54
CA GLY A 87 13.15 -4.09 -4.49
C GLY A 87 13.64 -2.80 -3.83
N ASP A 88 13.12 -1.64 -4.24
CA ASP A 88 13.55 -0.32 -3.77
C ASP A 88 12.44 0.48 -3.10
N TYR A 89 12.84 1.34 -2.18
CA TYR A 89 11.97 2.23 -1.41
C TYR A 89 11.73 3.52 -2.20
N GLY A 90 10.47 3.76 -2.54
CA GLY A 90 10.00 4.97 -3.19
C GLY A 90 9.55 6.04 -2.18
N PRO A 91 8.78 7.04 -2.66
CA PRO A 91 8.27 8.12 -1.82
C PRO A 91 7.31 7.62 -0.74
N TYR A 92 7.21 8.42 0.32
CA TYR A 92 6.10 8.34 1.27
C TYR A 92 4.94 9.12 0.69
N LEU A 93 3.76 8.50 0.68
CA LEU A 93 2.56 9.14 0.18
C LEU A 93 2.05 10.17 1.18
N ASP A 94 1.55 11.29 0.67
CA ASP A 94 0.88 12.30 1.50
C ASP A 94 -0.51 11.80 1.90
N LEU A 95 -0.70 11.59 3.21
CA LEU A 95 -1.96 11.09 3.77
C LEU A 95 -3.10 12.10 3.68
N ASP A 96 -2.80 13.39 3.60
CA ASP A 96 -3.83 14.44 3.49
C ASP A 96 -4.31 14.64 2.04
N SER A 97 -3.61 14.04 1.07
CA SER A 97 -3.92 14.09 -0.36
C SER A 97 -4.60 12.81 -0.86
N THR A 98 -5.27 12.90 -2.00
CA THR A 98 -5.83 11.75 -2.73
C THR A 98 -4.74 11.04 -3.56
N LEU A 99 -4.98 9.79 -3.99
CA LEU A 99 -4.04 9.14 -4.93
C LEU A 99 -4.04 9.77 -6.31
N GLY A 100 -5.16 10.36 -6.74
CA GLY A 100 -5.25 11.06 -8.02
C GLY A 100 -4.44 12.36 -8.06
N GLU A 101 -4.19 12.97 -6.91
CA GLU A 101 -3.35 14.19 -6.80
C GLU A 101 -1.84 13.89 -6.76
N GLN A 102 -1.46 12.62 -6.55
CA GLN A 102 -0.06 12.16 -6.46
C GLN A 102 0.18 10.93 -7.36
N ASP A 103 -0.43 10.91 -8.55
CA ASP A 103 -0.43 9.73 -9.43
C ASP A 103 0.97 9.36 -9.94
N GLU A 104 1.86 10.36 -10.06
CA GLU A 104 3.24 10.20 -10.50
C GLU A 104 4.06 9.35 -9.52
N GLU A 105 3.70 9.35 -8.24
CA GLU A 105 4.38 8.57 -7.20
C GLU A 105 4.06 7.08 -7.32
N LEU A 106 2.93 6.75 -7.96
CA LEU A 106 2.45 5.38 -8.14
C LEU A 106 2.98 4.72 -9.42
N GLU A 107 3.76 5.44 -10.23
CA GLU A 107 4.15 4.98 -11.56
C GLU A 107 4.84 3.60 -11.53
N GLY A 108 4.25 2.63 -12.21
CA GLY A 108 4.72 1.25 -12.31
C GLY A 108 4.50 0.35 -11.08
N LEU A 109 3.63 0.76 -10.13
CA LEU A 109 2.98 -0.17 -9.20
C LEU A 109 1.88 -1.02 -9.87
N GLN A 110 1.28 -0.48 -10.92
CA GLN A 110 0.36 -1.16 -11.82
C GLN A 110 0.81 -0.91 -13.27
N GLU A 111 0.72 -1.93 -14.12
CA GLU A 111 0.70 -1.72 -15.58
C GLU A 111 -0.73 -1.27 -15.93
N ARG A 112 -0.85 -0.12 -16.58
CA ARG A 112 -2.14 0.40 -17.07
C ARG A 112 -2.53 -0.27 -18.38
#